data_AF-A0A3D4XYS9-F1
#
_entry.id   AF-A0A3D4XYS9-F1
#
_cell.length_a   1.000
_cell.length_b   1.000
_cell.length_c   1.000
_cell.angle_alpha   90.00
_cell.angle_beta   90.00
_cell.angle_gamma   90.00
#
_symmetry.space_group_name_H-M   'P 1'
#
loop_
_entity.id
_entity.type
_entity.pdbx_description
1 polymer ?
#
loop_
_entity_poly.entity_id
_entity_poly.type
_entity_poly.pdbx_seq_one_letter_code
_entity_poly.pdbx_strand_id
1 'polypeptide(L)'
;MKKKDFVIHACEQVLRFTQVNTWDDLPEERKVQLGFNMGVVSLGLNLTKQEGFQALFDVRNGIVSMQEFREHLKSLIISHEVEVDEANISKPF
;
A
#
# COMPACT_ATOMS: atom_id res chain seq x y z
N MET A 1 2.24 16.54 -12.71
CA MET A 1 1.60 15.23 -12.46
C MET A 1 0.16 15.50 -12.04
N LYS A 2 -0.83 14.86 -12.66
CA LYS A 2 -2.22 15.07 -12.26
C LYS A 2 -2.45 14.39 -10.90
N LYS A 3 -3.37 14.89 -10.08
CA LYS A 3 -3.69 14.31 -8.75
C LYS A 3 -3.98 12.79 -8.86
N LYS A 4 -4.63 12.35 -9.95
CA LYS A 4 -4.93 10.95 -10.23
C LYS A 4 -3.67 10.11 -10.45
N ASP A 5 -2.72 10.59 -11.27
CA ASP A 5 -1.44 9.90 -11.53
C ASP A 5 -0.66 9.67 -10.24
N PHE A 6 -0.73 10.62 -9.29
CA PHE A 6 -0.04 10.49 -8.01
C PHE A 6 -0.66 9.43 -7.10
N VAL A 7 -2.00 9.34 -7.08
CA VAL A 7 -2.71 8.29 -6.32
C VAL A 7 -2.45 6.92 -6.93
N ILE A 8 -2.50 6.79 -8.26
CA ILE A 8 -2.15 5.54 -8.96
C ILE A 8 -0.74 5.10 -8.58
N HIS A 9 0.24 6.01 -8.65
CA HIS A 9 1.60 5.71 -8.27
C HIS A 9 1.73 5.24 -6.82
N ALA A 10 1.03 5.90 -5.89
CA ALA A 10 1.02 5.48 -4.49
C ALA A 10 0.40 4.08 -4.31
N CYS A 11 -0.71 3.79 -5.00
CA CYS A 11 -1.33 2.45 -5.03
C CYS A 11 -0.33 1.38 -5.52
N GLU A 12 0.39 1.66 -6.62
CA GLU A 12 1.43 0.76 -7.12
C GLU A 12 2.57 0.56 -6.11
N GLN A 13 3.02 1.63 -5.44
CA GLN A 13 4.12 1.52 -4.47
C GLN A 13 3.72 0.75 -3.21
N VAL A 14 2.50 0.96 -2.67
CA VAL A 14 2.04 0.17 -1.51
C VAL A 14 1.90 -1.30 -1.86
N LEU A 15 1.43 -1.61 -3.07
CA LEU A 15 1.41 -2.98 -3.57
C LEU A 15 2.83 -3.52 -3.75
N ARG A 16 3.73 -2.78 -4.38
CA ARG A 16 5.13 -3.21 -4.57
C ARG A 16 5.80 -3.57 -3.25
N PHE A 17 5.76 -2.69 -2.26
CA PHE A 17 6.45 -2.91 -0.98
C PHE A 17 5.83 -4.02 -0.12
N THR A 18 4.56 -4.37 -0.38
CA THR A 18 3.87 -5.43 0.35
C THR A 18 4.10 -6.84 -0.22
N GLN A 19 5.02 -7.00 -1.17
CA GLN A 19 5.44 -8.31 -1.70
C GLN A 19 6.39 -9.09 -0.79
N VAL A 20 6.95 -8.44 0.24
CA VAL A 20 7.81 -9.12 1.21
C VAL A 20 7.01 -10.05 2.13
N ASN A 21 7.67 -11.04 2.74
CA ASN A 21 6.98 -12.01 3.59
C ASN A 21 6.55 -11.41 4.93
N THR A 22 7.43 -10.62 5.55
CA THR A 22 7.22 -10.01 6.86
C THR A 22 7.53 -8.52 6.85
N TRP A 23 7.01 -7.77 7.82
CA TRP A 23 7.28 -6.34 7.96
C TRP A 23 8.79 -6.04 8.04
N ASP A 24 9.56 -6.91 8.69
CA ASP A 24 10.99 -6.70 8.93
C ASP A 24 11.89 -7.01 7.72
N ASP A 25 11.36 -7.72 6.73
CA ASP A 25 12.04 -7.91 5.44
C ASP A 25 12.08 -6.60 4.61
N LEU A 26 11.25 -5.61 4.97
CA LEU A 26 11.20 -4.33 4.29
C LEU A 26 12.32 -3.40 4.85
N PRO A 27 13.20 -2.84 4.01
CA PRO A 27 14.21 -1.87 4.47
C PRO A 27 13.56 -0.65 5.15
N GLU A 28 14.22 -0.05 6.14
CA GLU A 28 13.66 1.08 6.90
C GLU A 28 13.21 2.25 6.02
N GLU A 29 13.98 2.57 4.97
CA GLU A 29 13.60 3.60 4.00
C GLU A 29 12.28 3.28 3.29
N ARG A 30 12.03 2.00 3.01
CA ARG A 30 10.80 1.51 2.37
C ARG A 30 9.65 1.44 3.36
N LYS A 31 9.89 1.18 4.65
CA LYS A 31 8.87 1.32 5.72
C LYS A 31 8.36 2.76 5.81
N VAL A 32 9.26 3.75 5.76
CA VAL A 32 8.89 5.17 5.75
C VAL A 32 8.09 5.54 4.50
N GLN A 33 8.56 5.11 3.32
CA GLN A 33 7.85 5.37 2.06
C GLN A 33 6.50 4.67 2.00
N LEU A 34 6.37 3.46 2.53
CA LEU A 34 5.10 2.75 2.64
C LEU A 34 4.11 3.56 3.49
N GLY A 35 4.55 4.10 4.64
CA GLY A 35 3.72 4.98 5.48
C GLY A 35 3.27 6.24 4.75
N PHE A 36 4.18 6.90 4.02
CA PHE A 36 3.84 8.06 3.20
C PHE A 36 2.82 7.72 2.10
N ASN A 37 3.07 6.66 1.34
CA ASN A 37 2.19 6.22 0.25
C ASN A 37 0.82 5.79 0.79
N MET A 38 0.76 5.16 1.97
CA MET A 38 -0.50 4.85 2.64
C MET A 38 -1.30 6.10 3.00
N GLY A 39 -0.63 7.21 3.37
CA GLY A 39 -1.28 8.50 3.54
C GLY A 39 -1.88 9.05 2.24
N VAL A 40 -1.14 8.91 1.13
CA VAL A 40 -1.63 9.32 -0.21
C VAL A 40 -2.81 8.46 -0.65
N VAL A 41 -2.73 7.13 -0.49
CA VAL A 41 -3.83 6.20 -0.81
C VAL A 41 -5.05 6.50 0.05
N SER A 42 -4.88 6.67 1.36
CA SER A 42 -6.00 6.93 2.27
C SER A 42 -6.73 8.23 1.92
N LEU A 43 -5.99 9.31 1.63
CA LEU A 43 -6.58 10.58 1.21
C LEU A 43 -7.15 10.53 -0.21
N GLY A 44 -6.47 9.84 -1.12
CA GLY A 44 -6.82 9.74 -2.54
C GLY A 44 -8.08 8.91 -2.79
N LEU A 45 -8.25 7.84 -2.02
CA LEU A 45 -9.41 6.94 -2.09
C LEU A 45 -10.46 7.25 -1.01
N ASN A 46 -10.22 8.25 -0.17
CA ASN A 46 -11.12 8.62 0.93
C ASN A 46 -11.40 7.44 1.90
N LEU A 47 -10.34 6.70 2.24
CA LEU A 47 -10.42 5.57 3.16
C LEU A 47 -10.70 6.03 4.59
N THR A 48 -11.45 5.21 5.32
CA THR A 48 -11.54 5.33 6.77
C THR A 48 -10.20 5.00 7.44
N LYS A 49 -10.06 5.38 8.71
CA LYS A 49 -8.88 5.02 9.51
C LYS A 49 -8.67 3.51 9.56
N GLN A 50 -9.76 2.75 9.66
CA GLN A 50 -9.77 1.29 9.75
C GLN A 50 -9.25 0.66 8.46
N GLU A 51 -9.71 1.13 7.31
CA GLU A 51 -9.30 0.62 5.99
C GLU A 51 -7.83 0.97 5.67
N GLY A 52 -7.34 2.13 6.10
CA GLY A 52 -5.97 2.57 5.85
C GLY A 52 -5.02 2.27 7.00
N PHE A 53 -4.97 3.18 7.98
CA PHE A 53 -3.92 3.20 9.01
C PHE A 53 -4.01 2.09 10.04
N GLN A 54 -5.21 1.58 10.36
CA GLN A 54 -5.34 0.45 11.29
C GLN A 54 -4.72 -0.81 10.67
N ALA A 55 -5.01 -1.11 9.40
CA ALA A 55 -4.40 -2.24 8.70
C ALA A 55 -2.86 -2.14 8.64
N LEU A 56 -2.31 -0.93 8.39
CA LEU A 56 -0.87 -0.70 8.46
C LEU A 56 -0.30 -0.86 9.89
N PHE A 57 -1.05 -0.43 10.90
CA PHE A 57 -0.66 -0.63 12.30
C PHE A 57 -0.64 -2.12 12.65
N ASP A 58 -1.65 -2.88 12.23
CA ASP A 58 -1.80 -4.30 12.53
C ASP A 58 -0.66 -5.11 11.91
N VAL A 59 -0.25 -4.82 10.66
CA VAL A 59 0.87 -5.51 10.02
C VAL A 59 2.20 -5.20 10.69
N ARG A 60 2.42 -3.94 11.09
CA ARG A 60 3.62 -3.53 11.83
C ARG A 60 3.74 -4.25 13.18
N ASN A 61 2.62 -4.56 13.82
CA ASN A 61 2.60 -5.28 15.10
C ASN A 61 2.48 -6.80 14.93
N GLY A 62 2.52 -7.33 13.70
CA GLY A 62 2.42 -8.75 13.43
C GLY A 62 1.05 -9.36 13.73
N ILE A 63 0.00 -8.55 13.82
CA ILE A 63 -1.39 -9.01 14.02
C ILE A 63 -1.94 -9.60 12.73
N VAL A 64 -1.60 -8.99 11.59
CA VAL A 64 -1.89 -9.51 10.24
C VAL A 64 -0.60 -9.69 9.47
N SER A 65 -0.57 -10.63 8.54
CA SER A 65 0.57 -10.85 7.66
C SER A 65 0.69 -9.76 6.58
N MET A 66 1.89 -9.60 6.01
CA MET A 66 2.10 -8.71 4.86
C MET A 66 1.24 -9.11 3.66
N GLN A 67 1.03 -10.41 3.45
CA GLN A 67 0.21 -10.93 2.36
C GLN A 67 -1.28 -10.60 2.57
N GLU A 68 -1.81 -10.74 3.80
CA GLU A 68 -3.19 -10.32 4.10
C GLU A 68 -3.36 -8.81 3.92
N PHE A 69 -2.38 -8.02 4.37
CA PHE A 69 -2.39 -6.57 4.16
C PHE A 69 -2.34 -6.21 2.66
N ARG A 70 -1.54 -6.93 1.86
CA ARG A 70 -1.49 -6.76 0.40
C ARG A 70 -2.83 -7.04 -0.26
N GLU A 71 -3.48 -8.15 0.07
CA GLU A 71 -4.79 -8.49 -0.51
C GLU A 71 -5.88 -7.52 -0.08
N HIS A 72 -5.84 -7.06 1.18
CA HIS A 72 -6.70 -5.97 1.67
C HIS A 72 -6.53 -4.71 0.80
N LEU A 73 -5.29 -4.26 0.58
CA LEU A 73 -5.01 -3.10 -0.27
C LEU A 73 -5.47 -3.30 -1.72
N LYS A 74 -5.24 -4.47 -2.32
CA LYS A 74 -5.74 -4.78 -3.66
C LYS A 74 -7.26 -4.67 -3.74
N SER A 75 -7.98 -5.21 -2.75
CA SER A 75 -9.44 -5.15 -2.73
C SER A 75 -9.96 -3.71 -2.66
N LEU A 76 -9.30 -2.84 -1.87
CA LEU A 76 -9.61 -1.41 -1.80
C LEU A 76 -9.30 -0.68 -3.12
N ILE A 77 -8.16 -0.97 -3.74
CA ILE A 77 -7.76 -0.36 -5.02
C ILE A 77 -8.75 -0.72 -6.14
N ILE A 78 -9.16 -1.99 -6.20
CA ILE A 78 -10.14 -2.51 -7.16
C ILE A 78 -11.52 -1.88 -6.91
N SER A 79 -11.97 -1.79 -5.65
CA SER A 79 -13.30 -1.24 -5.32
C SER A 79 -13.41 0.25 -5.64
N HIS A 80 -12.29 0.97 -5.72
CA HIS A 80 -12.22 2.38 -6.12
C HIS A 80 -11.87 2.57 -7.61
N GLU A 81 -11.91 1.50 -8.41
CA GLU A 81 -11.67 1.53 -9.86
C GLU A 81 -10.32 2.17 -10.24
N VAL A 82 -9.29 1.95 -9.40
CA VAL A 82 -7.94 2.44 -9.68
C VAL A 82 -7.18 1.39 -10.49
N GLU A 83 -6.97 1.70 -11.76
CA GLU A 83 -6.11 0.92 -12.65
C GLU A 83 -4.64 1.12 -12.26
N VAL A 84 -3.97 0.03 -11.90
CA VAL A 84 -2.55 -0.02 -11.56
C VAL A 84 -1.79 -0.86 -12.59
N ASP A 85 -0.51 -0.57 -12.80
CA ASP A 85 0.34 -1.33 -13.70
C ASP A 85 1.15 -2.40 -12.93
N GLU A 86 0.90 -3.68 -13.23
CA GLU A 86 1.64 -4.80 -12.65
C GLU A 86 3.14 -4.71 -12.93
N ALA A 87 3.55 -4.14 -14.07
CA ALA A 87 4.97 -3.93 -14.37
C ALA A 87 5.63 -2.93 -13.40
N ASN A 88 4.88 -1.98 -12.85
CA ASN A 88 5.38 -1.09 -11.79
C ASN A 88 5.42 -1.77 -10.43
N ILE A 89 4.43 -2.63 -10.16
CA ILE A 89 4.30 -3.38 -8.91
C ILE A 89 5.42 -4.43 -8.79
N SER A 90 5.81 -5.12 -9.86
CA SER A 90 6.83 -6.18 -9.84
C SER A 90 8.29 -5.68 -9.85
N LYS A 91 8.54 -4.37 -9.85
CA LYS A 91 9.92 -3.82 -9.86
C LYS A 91 10.65 -4.11 -8.54
N PRO A 92 11.93 -4.54 -8.56
CA PRO A 92 12.76 -4.65 -7.34
C PRO A 92 12.91 -3.30 -6.65
N PHE A 93 12.89 -3.24 -5.31
CA PHE A 93 12.94 -2.00 -4.53
C PHE A 93 13.96 -2.04 -3.39
#